data_AF-A0A2V6P7J3-F1
#
_entry.id   AF-A0A2V6P7J3-F1
#
_cell.length_a   1.000
_cell.length_b   1.000
_cell.length_c   1.000
_cell.angle_alpha   90.00
_cell.angle_beta   90.00
_cell.angle_gamma   90.00
#
_symmetry.space_group_name_H-M   'P 1'
#
loop_
_entity.id
_entity.type
_entity.pdbx_description
1 polymer ?
#
loop_
_entity_poly.entity_id
_entity_poly.type
_entity_poly.pdbx_seq_one_letter_code
_entity_poly.pdbx_strand_id
1 'polypeptide(L)'
;MRFAGNRIFAALALVVIAAGARGAVELGIDVLESNGYALLKNKRVGLITNQTGVDSAASGNLTAINIYALAEMNRQLRTNLITQSKRGKREMFFKYYGSSSIAAQIARGIGPAGIVASWMPGVVRFKGERSQYLIY
;
A
#
# COMPACT_ATOMS: atom_id res chain seq x y z
N MET A 1 46.37 -46.33 -32.98
CA MET A 1 45.09 -47.04 -33.27
C MET A 1 43.95 -46.06 -33.06
N ARG A 2 43.11 -45.88 -34.09
CA ARG A 2 42.02 -44.90 -34.16
C ARG A 2 40.77 -45.53 -33.53
N PHE A 3 40.13 -44.85 -32.58
CA PHE A 3 38.73 -45.11 -32.24
C PHE A 3 37.93 -43.83 -32.47
N ALA A 4 36.97 -43.97 -33.39
CA ALA A 4 36.02 -42.97 -33.82
C ALA A 4 34.78 -43.00 -32.92
N GLY A 5 34.07 -41.87 -32.89
CA GLY A 5 32.60 -41.83 -32.79
C GLY A 5 31.98 -42.03 -31.41
N ASN A 6 31.55 -40.93 -30.78
CA ASN A 6 30.11 -40.67 -30.59
C ASN A 6 29.91 -39.24 -30.06
N ARG A 7 29.84 -38.29 -30.99
CA ARG A 7 28.99 -37.12 -30.79
C ARG A 7 27.58 -37.59 -31.16
N ILE A 8 26.56 -37.08 -30.46
CA ILE A 8 25.12 -37.34 -30.61
C ILE A 8 24.58 -38.30 -29.52
N PHE A 9 23.51 -37.84 -28.85
CA PHE A 9 22.74 -38.46 -27.75
C PHE A 9 23.17 -38.16 -26.31
N ALA A 10 23.21 -36.88 -25.96
CA ALA A 10 22.79 -36.43 -24.62
C ALA A 10 22.10 -35.06 -24.73
N ALA A 11 21.13 -34.93 -25.64
CA ALA A 11 20.16 -33.84 -25.58
C ALA A 11 19.13 -34.23 -24.52
N LEU A 12 19.48 -34.05 -23.24
CA LEU A 12 18.50 -34.11 -22.16
C LEU A 12 17.59 -32.90 -22.36
N ALA A 13 16.37 -33.17 -22.83
CA ALA A 13 15.31 -32.19 -22.99
C ALA A 13 15.00 -31.57 -21.62
N LEU A 14 15.52 -30.38 -21.38
CA LEU A 14 15.04 -29.51 -20.31
C LEU A 14 13.68 -28.97 -20.77
N VAL A 15 12.62 -29.73 -20.51
CA VAL A 15 11.25 -29.20 -20.60
C VAL A 15 11.09 -28.23 -19.44
N VAL A 16 11.41 -26.97 -19.70
CA VAL A 16 10.99 -25.86 -18.85
C VAL A 16 9.47 -25.84 -18.95
N ILE A 17 8.81 -26.29 -17.89
CA ILE A 17 7.38 -26.06 -17.69
C ILE A 17 7.25 -24.54 -17.53
N ALA A 18 6.87 -23.86 -18.60
CA ALA A 18 6.43 -22.48 -18.55
C ALA A 18 5.13 -22.47 -17.75
N ALA A 19 5.25 -22.29 -16.44
CA ALA A 19 4.13 -21.99 -15.56
C ALA A 19 3.42 -20.76 -16.14
N GLY A 20 2.12 -20.89 -16.34
CA GLY A 20 1.30 -19.89 -17.02
C GLY A 20 1.51 -18.50 -16.43
N ALA A 21 2.20 -17.65 -17.18
CA ALA A 21 2.11 -16.21 -17.01
C ALA A 21 0.67 -15.83 -17.34
N ARG A 22 -0.19 -15.76 -16.32
CA ARG A 22 -1.38 -14.91 -16.40
C ARG A 22 -0.85 -13.55 -16.83
N GLY A 23 -1.24 -13.07 -18.00
CA GLY A 23 -0.82 -11.76 -18.48
C GLY A 23 -1.25 -10.70 -17.48
N ALA A 24 -0.31 -10.32 -16.60
CA ALA A 24 -0.53 -9.27 -15.63
C ALA A 24 -0.63 -7.98 -16.43
N VAL A 25 -1.75 -7.27 -16.27
CA VAL A 25 -1.93 -5.96 -16.91
C VAL A 25 -1.00 -4.99 -16.18
N GLU A 26 -0.06 -4.38 -16.89
CA GLU A 26 0.74 -3.27 -16.36
C GLU A 26 -0.17 -2.06 -16.17
N LEU A 27 -0.18 -1.47 -14.97
CA LEU A 27 -0.99 -0.27 -14.73
C LEU A 27 -0.33 0.92 -15.43
N GLY A 28 -1.16 1.85 -15.91
CA GLY A 28 -0.66 3.02 -16.63
C GLY A 28 0.34 3.86 -15.83
N ILE A 29 0.25 3.87 -14.49
CA ILE A 29 1.20 4.58 -13.63
C ILE A 29 2.56 3.86 -13.57
N ASP A 30 2.60 2.52 -13.55
CA ASP A 30 3.84 1.74 -13.56
C ASP A 30 4.56 1.92 -14.91
N VAL A 31 3.81 1.92 -16.02
CA VAL A 31 4.34 2.18 -17.36
C VAL A 31 4.89 3.61 -17.46
N LEU A 32 4.19 4.58 -16.89
CA LEU A 32 4.61 5.97 -16.94
C LEU A 32 5.89 6.19 -16.11
N GLU A 33 6.00 5.54 -14.95
CA GLU A 33 7.21 5.55 -14.10
C GLU A 33 8.39 4.87 -14.80
N SER A 34 8.19 3.68 -15.38
CA SER A 34 9.27 2.95 -16.08
C SER A 34 9.84 3.70 -17.27
N ASN A 35 9.02 4.53 -17.93
CA ASN A 35 9.43 5.45 -18.99
C ASN A 35 9.98 6.79 -18.46
N GLY A 36 10.28 6.89 -17.16
CA GLY A 36 10.84 8.10 -16.54
C GLY A 36 9.94 9.33 -16.65
N TYR A 37 8.62 9.12 -16.69
CA TYR A 37 7.61 10.16 -16.89
C TYR A 37 7.83 11.01 -18.15
N ALA A 38 8.49 10.46 -19.19
CA ALA A 38 8.88 11.21 -20.39
C ALA A 38 7.70 11.96 -21.04
N LEU A 39 6.51 11.36 -21.04
CA LEU A 39 5.28 11.95 -21.59
C LEU A 39 4.82 13.22 -20.85
N LEU A 40 5.19 13.38 -19.58
CA LEU A 40 4.81 14.53 -18.74
C LEU A 40 5.86 15.66 -18.76
N LYS A 41 7.07 15.40 -19.27
CA LYS A 41 8.17 16.36 -19.23
C LYS A 41 7.78 17.67 -19.92
N ASN A 42 8.04 18.78 -19.22
CA ASN A 42 7.73 20.15 -19.66
C ASN A 42 6.24 20.44 -19.92
N LYS A 43 5.32 19.60 -19.42
CA LYS A 43 3.87 19.85 -19.49
C LYS A 43 3.36 20.38 -18.14
N ARG A 44 2.37 21.27 -18.19
CA ARG A 44 1.57 21.61 -16.99
C ARG A 44 0.54 20.50 -16.81
N VAL A 45 0.72 19.66 -15.80
CA VAL A 45 -0.09 18.46 -15.57
C VAL A 45 -1.02 18.70 -14.38
N GLY A 46 -2.32 18.51 -14.59
CA GLY A 46 -3.31 18.39 -13.51
C GLY A 46 -3.54 16.92 -13.21
N LEU A 47 -3.46 16.52 -11.94
CA LEU A 47 -3.71 15.14 -11.50
C LEU A 47 -5.13 15.02 -10.96
N ILE A 48 -5.92 14.14 -11.58
CA ILE A 48 -7.22 13.71 -11.05
C ILE A 48 -7.03 12.28 -10.57
N THR A 49 -7.21 12.06 -9.27
CA THR A 49 -7.09 10.74 -8.66
C THR A 49 -8.07 10.58 -7.51
N ASN A 50 -8.29 9.33 -7.10
CA ASN A 50 -8.99 8.95 -5.89
C ASN A 50 -8.13 7.91 -5.13
N GLN A 51 -8.64 7.34 -4.04
CA GLN A 51 -7.90 6.35 -3.24
C GLN A 51 -7.53 5.06 -3.99
N THR A 52 -8.11 4.81 -5.18
CA THR A 52 -7.77 3.64 -6.01
C THR A 52 -6.68 3.92 -7.03
N GLY A 53 -6.26 5.17 -7.22
CA GLY A 53 -5.13 5.54 -8.07
C GLY A 53 -3.80 5.21 -7.39
N VAL A 54 -3.46 3.92 -7.34
CA VAL A 54 -2.22 3.39 -6.78
C VAL A 54 -1.45 2.59 -7.83
N ASP A 55 -0.16 2.37 -7.58
CA ASP A 55 0.72 1.51 -8.37
C ASP A 55 0.40 0.01 -8.22
N SER A 56 1.09 -0.82 -8.99
CA SER A 56 0.96 -2.28 -8.93
C SER A 56 1.36 -2.88 -7.57
N ALA A 57 2.20 -2.18 -6.79
CA ALA A 57 2.52 -2.56 -5.42
C ALA A 57 1.35 -2.32 -4.45
N ALA A 58 0.32 -1.57 -4.89
CA ALA A 58 -0.86 -1.19 -4.14
C ALA A 58 -0.49 -0.63 -2.75
N SER A 59 0.56 0.19 -2.71
CA SER A 59 1.21 0.65 -1.48
C SER A 59 0.35 1.62 -0.62
N GLY A 60 -0.83 2.01 -1.13
CA GLY A 60 -1.75 2.92 -0.47
C GLY A 60 -2.29 2.40 0.88
N ASN A 61 -1.97 3.11 1.97
CA ASN A 61 -2.61 2.87 3.26
C ASN A 61 -3.95 3.63 3.34
N LEU A 62 -5.05 2.96 3.00
CA LEU A 62 -6.40 3.53 2.98
C LEU A 62 -6.82 4.15 4.33
N THR A 63 -6.45 3.51 5.45
CA THR A 63 -6.77 4.03 6.78
C THR A 63 -5.97 5.29 7.09
N ALA A 64 -4.70 5.36 6.66
CA ALA A 64 -3.89 6.56 6.83
C ALA A 64 -4.50 7.77 6.12
N ILE A 65 -5.09 7.60 4.93
CA ILE A 65 -5.74 8.69 4.17
C ILE A 65 -6.79 9.39 5.05
N ASN A 66 -7.60 8.66 5.82
CA ASN A 66 -8.61 9.25 6.71
C ASN A 66 -7.98 10.10 7.82
N ILE A 67 -6.83 9.69 8.37
CA ILE A 67 -6.13 10.45 9.42
C ILE A 67 -5.48 11.71 8.85
N TYR A 68 -4.88 11.62 7.66
CA TYR A 68 -4.36 12.80 6.96
C TYR A 68 -5.47 13.78 6.60
N ALA A 69 -6.61 13.29 6.08
CA ALA A 69 -7.77 14.12 5.77
C ALA A 69 -8.33 14.80 7.03
N LEU A 70 -8.47 14.07 8.14
CA LEU A 70 -8.90 14.64 9.42
C LEU A 70 -7.94 15.72 9.93
N ALA A 71 -6.62 15.46 9.86
CA ALA A 71 -5.61 16.43 10.26
C ALA A 71 -5.69 17.71 9.42
N GLU A 72 -5.87 17.57 8.10
CA GLU A 72 -5.99 18.70 7.20
C GLU A 72 -7.30 19.48 7.41
N MET A 73 -8.42 18.79 7.63
CA MET A 73 -9.68 19.45 7.99
C MET A 73 -9.57 20.20 9.32
N ASN A 74 -8.97 19.61 10.34
CA ASN A 74 -8.71 20.27 11.63
C ASN A 74 -7.84 21.52 11.46
N ARG A 75 -6.81 21.45 10.60
CA ARG A 75 -5.92 22.57 10.28
C ARG A 75 -6.67 23.71 9.56
N GLN A 76 -7.43 23.39 8.52
CA GLN A 76 -8.18 24.39 7.73
C GLN A 76 -9.28 25.04 8.55
N LEU A 77 -10.05 24.25 9.31
CA LEU A 77 -11.15 24.72 10.14
C LEU A 77 -10.71 25.27 11.50
N ARG A 78 -9.41 25.20 11.80
CA ARG A 78 -8.81 25.62 13.10
C ARG A 78 -9.57 25.04 14.29
N THR A 79 -9.88 23.75 14.23
CA THR A 79 -10.70 23.07 15.24
C THR A 79 -10.22 21.64 15.47
N ASN A 80 -10.80 20.97 16.46
CA ASN A 80 -10.67 19.53 16.66
C ASN A 80 -12.04 18.87 16.42
N LEU A 81 -12.24 18.34 15.22
CA LEU A 81 -13.49 17.72 14.80
C LEU A 81 -13.88 16.51 15.68
N ILE A 82 -12.92 15.82 16.28
CA ILE A 82 -13.21 14.73 17.22
C ILE A 82 -13.84 15.28 18.50
N THR A 83 -13.32 16.38 19.04
CA THR A 83 -13.87 17.04 20.23
C THR A 83 -15.21 17.70 19.94
N GLN A 84 -15.35 18.36 18.78
CA GLN A 84 -16.59 19.02 18.35
C GLN A 84 -17.72 18.05 18.00
N SER A 85 -17.39 16.78 17.71
CA SER A 85 -18.38 15.77 17.37
C SER A 85 -19.29 15.44 18.56
N LYS A 86 -20.58 15.18 18.28
CA LYS A 86 -21.53 14.65 19.27
C LYS A 86 -20.98 13.35 19.89
N ARG A 87 -21.20 13.15 21.19
CA ARG A 87 -20.68 12.02 21.97
C ARG A 87 -20.91 10.66 21.28
N GLY A 88 -22.14 10.36 20.86
CA GLY A 88 -22.45 9.08 20.21
C GLY A 88 -21.67 8.82 18.92
N LYS A 89 -21.44 9.85 18.09
CA LYS A 89 -20.59 9.72 16.89
C LYS A 89 -19.13 9.45 17.24
N ARG A 90 -18.62 10.14 18.28
CA ARG A 90 -17.26 9.94 18.77
C ARG A 90 -17.05 8.54 19.35
N GLU A 91 -18.02 8.02 20.11
CA GLU A 91 -17.98 6.65 20.64
C GLU A 91 -18.00 5.62 19.50
N MET A 92 -18.83 5.82 18.47
CA MET A 92 -18.82 4.94 17.29
C MET A 92 -17.49 4.97 16.53
N PHE A 93 -16.87 6.14 16.39
CA PHE A 93 -15.53 6.27 15.81
C PHE A 93 -14.50 5.44 16.58
N PHE A 94 -14.50 5.51 17.92
CA PHE A 94 -13.58 4.72 18.74
C PHE A 94 -13.84 3.22 18.68
N LYS A 95 -15.10 2.81 18.58
CA LYS A 95 -15.45 1.40 18.35
C LYS A 95 -14.92 0.89 17.02
N TYR A 96 -15.06 1.67 15.95
CA TYR A 96 -14.55 1.30 14.62
C TYR A 96 -13.03 1.16 14.60
N TYR A 97 -12.31 2.09 15.24
CA TYR A 97 -10.84 2.02 15.37
C TYR A 97 -10.35 1.09 16.48
N GLY A 98 -11.25 0.53 17.30
CA GLY A 98 -10.91 -0.31 18.44
C GLY A 98 -10.21 0.40 19.61
N SER A 99 -10.08 1.73 19.58
CA SER A 99 -9.49 2.49 20.69
C SER A 99 -9.83 3.99 20.64
N SER A 100 -9.67 4.67 21.78
CA SER A 100 -9.70 6.15 21.89
C SER A 100 -8.32 6.80 21.73
N SER A 101 -7.27 6.00 21.46
CA SER A 101 -5.87 6.45 21.43
C SER A 101 -5.63 7.58 20.42
N ILE A 102 -6.28 7.51 19.25
CA ILE A 102 -6.20 8.52 18.19
C ILE A 102 -6.66 9.89 18.70
N ALA A 103 -7.73 9.96 19.49
CA ALA A 103 -8.19 11.22 20.06
C ALA A 103 -7.15 11.82 21.02
N ALA A 104 -6.54 10.98 21.87
CA ALA A 104 -5.50 11.41 22.79
C ALA A 104 -4.20 11.83 22.07
N GLN A 105 -3.88 11.21 20.93
CA GLN A 105 -2.74 11.62 20.10
C GLN A 105 -3.00 12.97 19.43
N ILE A 106 -4.17 13.17 18.83
CA ILE A 106 -4.57 14.46 18.23
C ILE A 106 -4.58 15.57 19.29
N ALA A 107 -5.13 15.31 20.48
CA ALA A 107 -5.16 16.28 21.57
C ALA A 107 -3.75 16.67 22.05
N ARG A 108 -2.77 15.78 21.94
CA ARG A 108 -1.35 16.03 22.23
C ARG A 108 -0.60 16.69 21.06
N GLY A 109 -1.28 17.02 19.96
CA GLY A 109 -0.66 17.63 18.79
C GLY A 109 0.21 16.67 17.97
N ILE A 110 0.04 15.35 18.13
CA ILE A 110 0.75 14.38 17.30
C ILE A 110 0.24 14.48 15.86
N GLY A 111 1.16 14.74 14.92
CA GLY A 111 0.84 14.83 13.50
C GLY A 111 0.35 13.50 12.91
N PRO A 112 -0.33 13.52 11.75
CA PRO A 112 -0.91 12.34 11.13
C PRO A 112 0.12 11.23 10.86
N ALA A 113 1.34 11.58 10.45
CA ALA A 113 2.43 10.62 10.27
C ALA A 113 2.80 9.88 11.57
N GLY A 114 2.83 10.59 12.70
CA GLY A 114 3.13 10.00 14.01
C GLY A 114 1.99 9.09 14.50
N ILE A 115 0.74 9.46 14.23
CA ILE A 115 -0.43 8.62 14.51
C ILE A 115 -0.34 7.33 13.68
N VAL A 116 -0.08 7.43 12.38
CA VAL A 116 0.06 6.27 11.49
C VAL A 116 1.22 5.38 11.95
N ALA A 117 2.37 5.96 12.28
CA ALA A 117 3.52 5.21 12.78
C ALA A 117 3.20 4.44 14.07
N SER A 118 2.32 4.96 14.92
CA SER A 118 2.01 4.34 16.21
C SER A 118 1.32 2.98 16.12
N TRP A 119 0.56 2.71 15.05
CA TRP A 119 -0.09 1.41 14.86
C TRP A 119 0.75 0.42 14.04
N MET A 120 1.82 0.88 13.38
CA MET A 120 2.66 0.03 12.54
C MET A 120 3.28 -1.16 13.28
N PRO A 121 3.76 -1.03 14.53
CA PRO A 121 4.22 -2.19 15.31
C PRO A 121 3.14 -3.27 15.45
N GLY A 122 1.88 -2.86 15.63
CA GLY A 122 0.74 -3.79 15.69
C GLY A 122 0.52 -4.51 14.36
N VAL A 123 0.63 -3.80 13.23
CA VAL A 123 0.54 -4.40 11.89
C VAL A 123 1.65 -5.43 11.66
N VAL A 124 2.89 -5.11 12.03
CA VAL A 124 4.04 -6.03 11.90
C VAL A 124 3.83 -7.27 12.76
N ARG A 125 3.44 -7.09 14.04
CA ARG A 125 3.16 -8.20 14.95
C ARG A 125 2.05 -9.10 14.40
N PHE A 126 0.93 -8.53 13.99
CA PHE A 126 -0.20 -9.28 13.45
C PHE A 126 0.17 -10.04 12.18
N LYS A 127 1.01 -9.47 11.30
CA LYS A 127 1.54 -10.18 10.13
C LYS A 127 2.36 -11.41 10.52
N GLY A 128 3.15 -11.31 11.59
CA GLY A 128 3.88 -12.46 12.16
C GLY A 128 2.94 -13.51 12.76
N GLU A 129 2.03 -13.09 13.64
CA GLU A 129 1.07 -13.98 14.32
C GLU A 129 0.18 -14.75 13.33
N ARG A 130 -0.29 -14.08 12.26
CA ARG A 130 -1.21 -14.69 11.29
C ARG A 130 -0.54 -15.65 10.31
N SER A 131 0.80 -15.64 10.23
CA SER A 131 1.55 -16.41 9.22
C SER A 131 1.25 -17.91 9.27
N GLN A 132 1.08 -18.46 10.46
CA GLN A 132 0.74 -19.88 10.69
C GLN A 132 -0.68 -20.27 10.25
N TYR A 133 -1.55 -19.29 9.97
CA TYR A 133 -2.94 -19.51 9.56
C TYR A 133 -3.20 -19.17 8.09
N LEU A 134 -2.15 -18.82 7.33
CA LEU A 134 -2.29 -18.48 5.90
C LEU A 134 -2.51 -19.75 5.07
N ILE A 135 -3.46 -19.67 4.14
CA ILE A 135 -3.79 -20.72 3.17
C ILE A 135 -3.51 -20.29 1.71
N TYR A 136 -3.02 -19.05 1.53
CA TYR A 136 -2.54 -18.46 0.28
C TYR A 136 -1.54 -17.34 0.58
#